data_AF-A0A959B0A0-F1
#
_entry.id   AF-A0A959B0A0-F1
#
_cell.length_a   1.000
_cell.length_b   1.000
_cell.length_c   1.000
_cell.angle_alpha   90.00
_cell.angle_beta   90.00
_cell.angle_gamma   90.00
#
_symmetry.space_group_name_H-M   'P 1'
#
loop_
_entity.id
_entity.type
_entity.pdbx_description
1 polymer ?
#
loop_
_entity_poly.entity_id
_entity_poly.type
_entity_poly.pdbx_seq_one_letter_code
_entity_poly.pdbx_strand_id
1 'polypeptide(L)'
;LVFPGTYSRGQAFQQSARRGIQIMIGIVPIIILAGIIEGYLTRHTDTPNVVRGAFILSCLVFVLTYFVWYPRFKARKGFAAPVRDTKIPPSREQRINFHSIKSSGEIFSEVFIFYKRYLGRIALVALGTTVIYMAIAFLTGAGSPAERFDFPNETFGTLSVIGQFFVNEKVPLLPLANLLGMSILAYVVFRTLAQEERAGPISSGQHLMGFLQVTVAMAGLELLLWTNDWYTPFLLLGIIAIPILWGYASLREESNAVTAFGRAFALIGQGYSITFSLFAILMVVAFLVFNLADSALAWFYLDLVTWVVHLSESAMNELSAVVLTFVTIFILHLIYAMLFMGGGLLYYTLREAREAPALMERIEGIKLRRSIKGLEQE
;
A
#
# COMPACT_ATOMS: atom_id res chain seq x y z
N LEU A 1 -11.41 -20.34 14.38
CA LEU A 1 -11.94 -19.69 13.14
C LEU A 1 -13.45 -19.80 13.03
N VAL A 2 -14.04 -20.98 13.18
CA VAL A 2 -15.50 -21.19 13.04
C VAL A 2 -16.31 -20.64 14.22
N PHE A 3 -15.74 -20.66 15.44
CA PHE A 3 -16.37 -20.11 16.64
C PHE A 3 -15.42 -19.13 17.34
N PRO A 4 -15.44 -17.83 16.98
CA PRO A 4 -14.46 -16.85 17.47
C PRO A 4 -14.81 -16.30 18.87
N GLY A 5 -15.92 -16.74 19.49
CA GLY A 5 -16.36 -16.25 20.79
C GLY A 5 -16.58 -14.73 20.76
N THR A 6 -15.83 -14.00 21.60
CA THR A 6 -15.88 -12.54 21.71
C THR A 6 -14.98 -11.78 20.73
N TYR A 7 -14.16 -12.48 19.93
CA TYR A 7 -13.28 -11.87 18.94
C TYR A 7 -13.95 -11.77 17.56
N SER A 8 -13.55 -10.79 16.75
CA SER A 8 -13.94 -10.78 15.34
C SER A 8 -13.26 -11.94 14.58
N ARG A 9 -13.86 -12.40 13.47
CA ARG A 9 -13.29 -13.51 12.67
C ARG A 9 -11.85 -13.21 12.21
N GLY A 10 -11.55 -11.96 11.86
CA GLY A 10 -10.20 -11.52 11.52
C GLY A 10 -9.22 -11.54 12.71
N GLN A 11 -9.67 -11.13 13.90
CA GLN A 11 -8.86 -11.21 15.12
C GLN A 11 -8.59 -12.67 15.50
N ALA A 12 -9.59 -13.54 15.44
CA ALA A 12 -9.44 -14.97 15.71
C ALA A 12 -8.50 -15.65 14.70
N PHE A 13 -8.54 -15.24 13.42
CA PHE A 13 -7.59 -15.67 12.40
C PHE A 13 -6.16 -15.21 12.74
N GLN A 14 -5.97 -13.92 13.02
CA GLN A 14 -4.65 -13.37 13.38
C GLN A 14 -4.07 -14.06 14.62
N GLN A 15 -4.91 -14.35 15.63
CA GLN A 15 -4.51 -15.08 16.83
C GLN A 15 -4.05 -16.51 16.49
N SER A 16 -4.84 -17.22 15.69
CA SER A 16 -4.56 -18.61 15.30
C SER A 16 -3.31 -18.67 14.42
N ALA A 17 -3.15 -17.73 13.48
CA ALA A 17 -1.97 -17.61 12.63
C ALA A 17 -0.70 -17.32 13.45
N ARG A 18 -0.77 -16.39 14.40
CA ARG A 18 0.38 -16.08 15.28
C ARG A 18 0.80 -17.28 16.13
N ARG A 19 -0.16 -18.01 16.70
CA ARG A 19 0.10 -19.26 17.44
C ARG A 19 0.72 -20.32 16.52
N GLY A 20 0.18 -20.48 15.31
CA GLY A 20 0.75 -21.38 14.29
C GLY A 20 2.19 -21.04 13.92
N ILE A 21 2.48 -19.75 13.71
CA ILE A 21 3.85 -19.26 13.41
C ILE A 21 4.80 -19.53 14.59
N GLN A 22 4.38 -19.31 15.83
CA GLN A 22 5.20 -19.63 17.01
C GLN A 22 5.55 -21.12 17.09
N ILE A 23 4.58 -22.00 16.79
CA ILE A 23 4.82 -23.44 16.70
C ILE A 23 5.79 -23.75 15.56
N MET A 24 5.57 -23.17 14.39
CA MET A 24 6.42 -23.37 13.21
C MET A 24 7.87 -22.93 13.48
N ILE A 25 8.08 -21.74 14.05
CA ILE A 25 9.42 -21.25 14.44
C ILE A 25 10.11 -22.24 15.40
N GLY A 26 9.36 -22.88 16.30
CA GLY A 26 9.92 -23.89 17.21
C GLY A 26 10.31 -25.21 16.52
N ILE A 27 9.66 -25.57 15.41
CA ILE A 27 9.89 -26.84 14.69
C ILE A 27 10.92 -26.68 13.56
N VAL A 28 10.98 -25.52 12.90
CA VAL A 28 11.85 -25.25 11.75
C VAL A 28 13.32 -25.61 11.97
N PRO A 29 13.98 -25.23 13.09
CA PRO A 29 15.38 -25.59 13.32
C PRO A 29 15.61 -27.11 13.37
N ILE A 30 14.65 -27.87 13.89
CA ILE A 30 14.73 -29.33 13.99
C ILE A 30 14.55 -29.97 12.62
N ILE A 31 13.64 -29.45 11.77
CA ILE A 31 13.48 -29.90 10.39
C ILE A 31 14.77 -29.64 9.59
N ILE A 32 15.35 -28.44 9.73
CA ILE A 32 16.61 -28.10 9.05
C ILE A 32 17.73 -29.04 9.49
N LEU A 33 17.87 -29.25 10.80
CA LEU A 33 18.88 -30.17 11.35
C LEU A 33 18.67 -31.59 10.83
N ALA A 34 17.42 -32.07 10.79
CA ALA A 34 17.09 -33.38 10.24
C ALA A 34 17.47 -33.49 8.76
N GLY A 35 17.18 -32.46 7.94
CA GLY A 35 17.57 -32.44 6.53
C GLY A 35 19.09 -32.42 6.29
N ILE A 36 19.84 -31.69 7.13
CA ILE A 36 21.33 -31.68 7.07
C ILE A 36 21.89 -33.05 7.44
N ILE A 37 21.39 -33.61 8.55
CA ILE A 37 21.75 -34.95 9.01
C ILE A 37 21.43 -35.98 7.93
N GLU A 38 20.26 -35.89 7.31
CA GLU A 38 19.83 -36.82 6.27
C GLU A 38 20.72 -36.70 5.01
N GLY A 39 21.01 -35.46 4.59
CA GLY A 39 21.83 -35.18 3.42
C GLY A 39 23.31 -35.55 3.58
N TYR A 40 23.84 -35.49 4.81
CA TYR A 40 25.26 -35.73 5.10
C TYR A 40 25.53 -37.12 5.69
N LEU A 41 24.91 -37.47 6.82
CA LEU A 41 25.21 -38.69 7.58
C LEU A 41 24.65 -39.97 6.92
N THR A 42 23.44 -39.92 6.35
CA THR A 42 22.81 -41.11 5.75
C THR A 42 23.23 -41.40 4.31
N ARG A 43 23.91 -40.47 3.63
CA ARG A 43 24.43 -40.69 2.27
C ARG A 43 25.75 -41.46 2.24
N HIS A 44 26.52 -41.48 3.34
CA HIS A 44 27.76 -42.26 3.42
C HIS A 44 27.49 -43.77 3.40
N THR A 45 27.67 -44.39 2.23
CA THR A 45 27.37 -45.81 1.94
C THR A 45 28.21 -46.80 2.73
N ASP A 46 29.38 -46.38 3.23
CA ASP A 46 30.33 -47.23 3.94
C ASP A 46 30.06 -47.32 5.46
N THR A 47 29.04 -46.61 5.97
CA THR A 47 28.68 -46.64 7.39
C THR A 47 27.99 -47.96 7.74
N PRO A 48 28.47 -48.73 8.74
CA PRO A 48 27.85 -49.99 9.14
C PRO A 48 26.37 -49.83 9.48
N ASN A 49 25.53 -50.78 9.05
CA ASN A 49 24.07 -50.74 9.26
C ASN A 49 23.67 -50.58 10.74
N VAL A 50 24.48 -51.12 11.67
CA VAL A 50 24.27 -50.99 13.12
C VAL A 50 24.38 -49.52 13.56
N VAL A 51 25.35 -48.78 13.03
CA VAL A 51 25.57 -47.35 13.36
C VAL A 51 24.44 -46.51 12.81
N ARG A 52 23.99 -46.78 11.58
CA ARG A 52 22.81 -46.12 10.97
C ARG A 52 21.53 -46.40 11.78
N GLY A 53 21.31 -47.64 12.17
CA GLY A 53 20.15 -48.04 12.98
C GLY A 53 20.15 -47.39 14.36
N ALA A 54 21.29 -47.39 15.05
CA ALA A 54 21.46 -46.72 16.34
C ALA A 54 21.21 -45.21 16.24
N PHE A 55 21.67 -44.58 15.16
CA PHE A 55 21.47 -43.17 14.91
C PHE A 55 19.98 -42.83 14.68
N ILE A 56 19.28 -43.57 13.82
CA ILE A 56 17.83 -43.40 13.60
C ILE A 56 17.05 -43.57 14.91
N LEU A 57 17.39 -44.59 15.70
CA LEU A 57 16.76 -44.84 16.99
C LEU A 57 16.99 -43.67 17.96
N SER A 58 18.20 -43.11 17.98
CA SER A 58 18.51 -41.94 18.82
C SER A 58 17.68 -40.71 18.45
N CYS A 59 17.50 -40.44 17.15
CA CYS A 59 16.63 -39.37 16.66
C CYS A 59 15.17 -39.62 17.04
N LEU A 60 14.69 -40.86 16.91
CA LEU A 60 13.33 -41.24 17.28
C LEU A 60 13.09 -41.03 18.79
N VAL A 61 14.02 -41.49 19.63
CA VAL A 61 13.96 -41.29 21.08
C VAL A 61 13.94 -39.80 21.43
N PHE A 62 14.78 -39.00 20.77
CA PHE A 62 14.79 -37.54 20.97
C PHE A 62 13.43 -36.91 20.64
N VAL A 63 12.86 -37.20 19.47
CA VAL A 63 11.57 -36.64 19.03
C VAL A 63 10.44 -37.05 19.99
N LEU A 64 10.37 -38.33 20.36
CA LEU A 64 9.35 -38.82 21.29
C LEU A 64 9.51 -38.20 22.69
N THR A 65 10.74 -38.06 23.17
CA THR A 65 10.99 -37.45 24.49
C THR A 65 10.60 -35.98 24.49
N TYR A 66 11.01 -35.21 23.49
CA TYR A 66 10.83 -33.76 23.45
C TYR A 66 9.41 -33.32 23.07
N PHE A 67 8.79 -33.94 22.06
CA PHE A 67 7.47 -33.52 21.56
C PHE A 67 6.28 -34.26 22.18
N VAL A 68 6.50 -35.44 22.75
CA VAL A 68 5.39 -36.28 23.25
C VAL A 68 5.44 -36.43 24.76
N TRP A 69 6.56 -36.91 25.31
CA TRP A 69 6.66 -37.18 26.75
C TRP A 69 6.81 -35.91 27.58
N TYR A 70 7.76 -35.03 27.24
CA TYR A 70 8.05 -33.81 28.00
C TYR A 70 6.85 -32.85 28.11
N PRO A 71 6.08 -32.58 27.05
CA PRO A 71 4.91 -31.70 27.13
C PRO A 71 3.81 -32.30 28.01
N ARG A 72 3.57 -33.61 27.92
CA ARG A 72 2.60 -34.32 28.78
C ARG A 72 3.01 -34.28 30.25
N PHE A 73 4.29 -34.47 30.52
CA PHE A 73 4.84 -34.38 31.88
C PHE A 73 4.70 -32.96 32.44
N LYS A 74 5.06 -31.94 31.66
CA LYS A 74 4.98 -30.53 32.09
C LYS A 74 3.52 -30.09 32.28
N ALA A 75 2.61 -30.52 31.41
CA ALA A 75 1.18 -30.24 31.55
C ALA A 75 0.60 -30.82 32.86
N ARG A 76 1.08 -31.99 33.31
CA ARG A 76 0.68 -32.59 34.60
C ARG A 76 1.26 -31.89 35.82
N LYS A 77 2.52 -31.42 35.75
CA LYS A 77 3.18 -30.70 36.85
C LYS A 77 2.75 -29.24 36.99
N GLY A 78 2.11 -28.69 35.96
CA GLY A 78 1.76 -27.28 35.89
C GLY A 78 2.90 -26.40 35.40
N PHE A 79 2.53 -25.20 34.96
CA PHE A 79 3.48 -24.17 34.50
C PHE A 79 3.76 -23.21 35.66
N ALA A 80 5.03 -22.87 35.87
CA ALA A 80 5.45 -21.95 36.95
C ALA A 80 4.86 -20.53 36.80
N ALA A 81 4.50 -20.14 35.57
CA ALA A 81 3.73 -18.94 35.28
C ALA A 81 2.43 -19.36 34.58
N PRO A 82 1.30 -18.70 34.90
CA PRO A 82 0.07 -18.91 34.15
C PRO A 82 0.32 -18.58 32.68
N VAL A 83 -0.15 -19.44 31.77
CA VAL A 83 -0.07 -19.19 30.33
C VAL A 83 -0.87 -17.92 30.05
N ARG A 84 -0.16 -16.80 29.90
CA ARG A 84 -0.79 -15.53 29.55
C ARG A 84 -1.29 -15.69 28.12
N ASP A 85 -2.61 -15.76 27.96
CA ASP A 85 -3.21 -15.48 26.67
C ASP A 85 -2.68 -14.13 26.20
N THR A 86 -2.06 -14.11 25.02
CA THR A 86 -1.73 -12.86 24.33
C THR A 86 -3.03 -12.11 24.12
N LYS A 87 -3.37 -11.23 25.05
CA LYS A 87 -4.51 -10.31 24.93
C LYS A 87 -4.24 -9.48 23.68
N ILE A 88 -5.09 -9.66 22.68
CA ILE A 88 -5.09 -8.79 21.52
C ILE A 88 -5.58 -7.44 22.05
N PRO A 89 -4.81 -6.35 21.90
CA PRO A 89 -5.32 -5.04 22.27
C PRO A 89 -6.65 -4.82 21.55
N PRO A 90 -7.69 -4.27 22.23
CA PRO A 90 -8.96 -4.03 21.59
C PRO A 90 -8.74 -3.24 20.30
N SER A 91 -9.46 -3.60 19.24
CA SER A 91 -9.49 -2.81 18.01
C SER A 91 -10.14 -1.47 18.31
N ARG A 92 -9.38 -0.53 18.87
CA ARG A 92 -9.76 0.88 18.85
C ARG A 92 -9.93 1.21 17.37
N GLU A 93 -11.11 1.70 17.00
CA GLU A 93 -11.25 2.43 15.75
C GLU A 93 -10.20 3.55 15.79
N GLN A 94 -9.12 3.36 15.04
CA GLN A 94 -8.09 4.38 14.90
C GLN A 94 -8.72 5.50 14.08
N ARG A 95 -9.25 6.51 14.77
CA ARG A 95 -9.78 7.72 14.16
C ARG A 95 -8.60 8.58 13.72
N ILE A 96 -8.64 9.02 12.48
CA ILE A 96 -7.64 9.93 11.91
C ILE A 96 -7.90 11.31 12.52
N ASN A 97 -6.88 11.91 13.11
CA ASN A 97 -7.01 13.23 13.73
C ASN A 97 -6.60 14.34 12.76
N PHE A 98 -7.55 14.99 12.11
CA PHE A 98 -7.26 16.04 11.12
C PHE A 98 -6.78 17.38 11.72
N HIS A 99 -6.74 17.50 13.05
CA HIS A 99 -6.53 18.75 13.79
C HIS A 99 -5.29 18.70 14.69
N SER A 100 -4.22 18.07 14.19
CA SER A 100 -2.96 17.93 14.91
C SER A 100 -1.78 17.92 13.94
N ILE A 101 -0.65 18.49 14.38
CA ILE A 101 0.63 18.39 13.68
C ILE A 101 1.18 16.99 13.92
N LYS A 102 1.49 16.25 12.85
CA LYS A 102 1.95 14.85 12.91
C LYS A 102 3.36 14.72 12.36
N SER A 103 4.03 13.64 12.74
CA SER A 103 5.25 13.18 12.07
C SER A 103 4.95 12.46 10.75
N SER A 104 5.95 12.33 9.88
CA SER A 104 5.84 11.56 8.63
C SER A 104 5.47 10.10 8.87
N GLY A 105 5.96 9.48 9.95
CA GLY A 105 5.62 8.10 10.33
C GLY A 105 4.16 7.92 10.79
N GLU A 106 3.60 8.94 11.47
CA GLU A 106 2.18 8.94 11.85
C GLU A 106 1.28 9.10 10.62
N ILE A 107 1.59 10.05 9.73
CA ILE A 107 0.85 10.23 8.47
C ILE A 107 0.92 8.95 7.63
N PHE A 108 2.11 8.36 7.50
CA PHE A 108 2.29 7.08 6.82
C PHE A 108 1.40 5.98 7.41
N SER A 109 1.34 5.86 8.73
CA SER A 109 0.46 4.88 9.40
C SER A 109 -1.02 5.14 9.09
N GLU A 110 -1.43 6.41 9.08
CA GLU A 110 -2.80 6.81 8.73
C GLU A 110 -3.14 6.57 7.27
N VAL A 111 -2.18 6.67 6.34
CA VAL A 111 -2.39 6.27 4.93
C VAL A 111 -2.86 4.83 4.89
N PHE A 112 -2.21 3.89 5.58
CA PHE A 112 -2.65 2.48 5.60
C PHE A 112 -4.01 2.26 6.28
N ILE A 113 -4.29 3.01 7.35
CA ILE A 113 -5.58 2.95 8.05
C ILE A 113 -6.70 3.39 7.09
N PHE A 114 -6.50 4.51 6.39
CA PHE A 114 -7.44 5.04 5.41
C PHE A 114 -7.57 4.10 4.20
N TYR A 115 -6.43 3.62 3.67
CA TYR A 115 -6.37 2.68 2.56
C TYR A 115 -7.17 1.43 2.85
N LYS A 116 -6.98 0.82 4.04
CA LYS A 116 -7.71 -0.36 4.47
C LYS A 116 -9.21 -0.09 4.65
N ARG A 117 -9.56 1.08 5.19
CA ARG A 117 -10.97 1.48 5.41
C ARG A 117 -11.74 1.62 4.10
N TYR A 118 -11.11 2.18 3.06
CA TYR A 118 -11.75 2.46 1.77
C TYR A 118 -11.27 1.55 0.63
N LEU A 119 -10.60 0.44 0.94
CA LEU A 119 -9.97 -0.45 -0.05
C LEU A 119 -10.95 -0.84 -1.16
N GLY A 120 -12.18 -1.24 -0.81
CA GLY A 120 -13.17 -1.66 -1.82
C GLY A 120 -13.54 -0.54 -2.80
N ARG A 121 -13.73 0.69 -2.30
CA ARG A 121 -14.04 1.86 -3.15
C ARG A 121 -12.83 2.24 -4.02
N ILE A 122 -11.63 2.26 -3.43
CA ILE A 122 -10.39 2.61 -4.12
C ILE A 122 -10.08 1.57 -5.20
N ALA A 123 -10.16 0.29 -4.89
CA ALA A 123 -9.93 -0.80 -5.83
C ALA A 123 -10.95 -0.79 -6.98
N LEU A 124 -12.22 -0.50 -6.71
CA LEU A 124 -13.25 -0.38 -7.76
C LEU A 124 -12.96 0.78 -8.72
N VAL A 125 -12.53 1.93 -8.20
CA VAL A 125 -12.18 3.10 -9.03
C VAL A 125 -10.88 2.85 -9.79
N ALA A 126 -9.87 2.26 -9.15
CA ALA A 126 -8.62 1.84 -9.80
C ALA A 126 -8.90 0.84 -10.93
N LEU A 127 -9.82 -0.11 -10.72
CA LEU A 127 -10.25 -1.05 -11.75
C LEU A 127 -10.93 -0.33 -12.92
N GLY A 128 -11.89 0.56 -12.63
CA GLY A 128 -12.58 1.31 -13.68
C GLY A 128 -11.65 2.20 -14.50
N THR A 129 -10.72 2.90 -13.84
CA THR A 129 -9.69 3.72 -14.51
C THR A 129 -8.69 2.88 -15.29
N THR A 130 -8.32 1.69 -14.80
CA THR A 130 -7.52 0.71 -15.54
C THR A 130 -8.25 0.24 -16.80
N VAL A 131 -9.54 -0.08 -16.73
CA VAL A 131 -10.33 -0.47 -17.91
C VAL A 131 -10.37 0.67 -18.95
N ILE A 132 -10.51 1.92 -18.52
CA ILE A 132 -10.43 3.09 -19.40
C ILE A 132 -9.05 3.18 -20.06
N TYR A 133 -7.98 3.03 -19.28
CA TYR A 133 -6.61 3.01 -19.80
C TYR A 133 -6.44 1.91 -20.85
N MET A 134 -6.87 0.68 -20.55
CA MET A 134 -6.82 -0.46 -21.46
C MET A 134 -7.60 -0.19 -22.74
N ALA A 135 -8.80 0.38 -22.63
CA ALA A 135 -9.61 0.72 -23.81
C ALA A 135 -8.87 1.72 -24.70
N ILE A 136 -8.29 2.79 -24.14
CA ILE A 136 -7.52 3.76 -24.93
C ILE A 136 -6.28 3.08 -25.52
N ALA A 137 -5.52 2.34 -24.72
CA ALA A 137 -4.27 1.73 -25.15
C ALA A 137 -4.45 0.69 -26.26
N PHE A 138 -5.48 -0.15 -26.15
CA PHE A 138 -5.69 -1.26 -27.08
C PHE A 138 -6.60 -0.91 -28.27
N LEU A 139 -7.51 0.06 -28.15
CA LEU A 139 -8.35 0.50 -29.28
C LEU A 139 -7.66 1.52 -30.19
N THR A 140 -6.72 2.31 -29.67
CA THR A 140 -6.08 3.40 -30.44
C THR A 140 -4.63 3.14 -30.82
N GLY A 141 -3.99 2.13 -30.20
CA GLY A 141 -2.61 1.77 -30.49
C GLY A 141 -2.41 1.14 -31.87
N ALA A 142 -1.25 1.38 -32.46
CA ALA A 142 -0.80 0.71 -33.67
C ALA A 142 -0.08 -0.62 -33.36
N GLY A 143 -0.01 -1.52 -34.34
CA GLY A 143 0.63 -2.83 -34.19
C GLY A 143 -0.17 -3.80 -33.32
N SER A 144 0.38 -4.97 -33.04
CA SER A 144 -0.26 -5.95 -32.15
C SER A 144 -0.05 -5.62 -30.66
N PRO A 145 -0.91 -6.08 -29.73
CA PRO A 145 -0.67 -5.96 -28.29
C PRO A 145 0.76 -6.29 -27.83
N ALA A 146 1.33 -7.40 -28.32
CA ALA A 146 2.70 -7.83 -28.00
C ALA A 146 3.78 -6.90 -28.58
N GLU A 147 3.47 -6.17 -29.66
CA GLU A 147 4.36 -5.14 -30.18
C GLU A 147 4.26 -3.83 -29.38
N ARG A 148 3.13 -3.55 -28.72
CA ARG A 148 2.88 -2.27 -28.03
C ARG A 148 3.54 -2.18 -26.68
N PHE A 149 3.50 -3.26 -25.91
CA PHE A 149 4.02 -3.31 -24.55
C PHE A 149 4.98 -4.47 -24.38
N ASP A 150 6.16 -4.15 -23.87
CA ASP A 150 7.22 -5.11 -23.60
C ASP A 150 7.27 -5.48 -22.11
N PHE A 151 7.54 -6.75 -21.84
CA PHE A 151 7.62 -7.32 -20.49
C PHE A 151 8.89 -8.17 -20.39
N PRO A 152 10.05 -7.56 -20.11
CA PRO A 152 11.31 -8.28 -19.99
C PRO A 152 11.24 -9.30 -18.85
N ASN A 153 11.67 -10.54 -19.12
CA ASN A 153 11.67 -11.65 -18.14
C ASN A 153 12.86 -11.60 -17.16
N GLU A 154 13.34 -10.41 -16.84
CA GLU A 154 14.46 -10.18 -15.93
C GLU A 154 13.98 -9.70 -14.56
N THR A 155 14.84 -9.80 -13.54
CA THR A 155 14.53 -9.15 -12.25
C THR A 155 14.49 -7.64 -12.48
N PHE A 156 13.40 -6.99 -12.04
CA PHE A 156 13.12 -5.58 -12.35
C PHE A 156 12.83 -5.31 -13.85
N GLY A 157 12.49 -6.34 -14.63
CA GLY A 157 12.23 -6.21 -16.07
C GLY A 157 11.15 -5.18 -16.39
N THR A 158 9.93 -5.34 -15.90
CA THR A 158 8.86 -4.34 -16.11
C THR A 158 9.22 -2.95 -15.57
N LEU A 159 10.03 -2.90 -14.50
CA LEU A 159 10.47 -1.63 -13.93
C LEU A 159 11.44 -0.89 -14.87
N SER A 160 12.34 -1.60 -15.56
CA SER A 160 13.31 -0.99 -16.48
C SER A 160 12.62 -0.33 -17.69
N VAL A 161 11.45 -0.84 -18.05
CA VAL A 161 10.60 -0.32 -19.14
C VAL A 161 9.33 0.37 -18.64
N ILE A 162 9.25 0.77 -17.36
CA ILE A 162 8.03 1.37 -16.78
C ILE A 162 7.57 2.64 -17.51
N GLY A 163 8.53 3.33 -18.13
CA GLY A 163 8.30 4.51 -18.96
C GLY A 163 7.28 4.33 -20.08
N GLN A 164 7.20 3.12 -20.64
CA GLN A 164 6.31 2.79 -21.75
C GLN A 164 4.82 2.95 -21.39
N PHE A 165 4.47 2.90 -20.10
CA PHE A 165 3.08 3.05 -19.66
C PHE A 165 2.64 4.51 -19.62
N PHE A 166 3.59 5.46 -19.67
CA PHE A 166 3.36 6.89 -19.68
C PHE A 166 3.52 7.47 -21.08
N VAL A 167 4.63 7.13 -21.74
CA VAL A 167 4.98 7.64 -23.06
C VAL A 167 5.28 6.44 -23.97
N ASN A 168 4.46 6.24 -24.99
CA ASN A 168 4.62 5.17 -25.97
C ASN A 168 4.28 5.67 -27.37
N GLU A 169 5.23 5.59 -28.28
CA GLU A 169 5.05 6.03 -29.67
C GLU A 169 3.96 5.23 -30.40
N LYS A 170 3.78 3.95 -30.05
CA LYS A 170 2.74 3.09 -30.64
C LYS A 170 1.34 3.45 -30.14
N VAL A 171 1.24 4.21 -29.05
CA VAL A 171 -0.04 4.62 -28.44
C VAL A 171 0.02 6.11 -28.02
N PRO A 172 -0.09 7.06 -28.96
CA PRO A 172 0.07 8.48 -28.67
C PRO A 172 -0.92 9.07 -27.65
N LEU A 173 -2.05 8.40 -27.41
CA LEU A 173 -3.09 8.84 -26.45
C LEU A 173 -2.87 8.34 -25.02
N LEU A 174 -1.75 7.66 -24.71
CA LEU A 174 -1.45 7.23 -23.33
C LEU A 174 -1.37 8.38 -22.32
N PRO A 175 -0.75 9.54 -22.62
CA PRO A 175 -0.73 10.63 -21.65
C PRO A 175 -2.14 11.11 -21.26
N LEU A 176 -3.08 11.10 -22.21
CA LEU A 176 -4.49 11.40 -21.93
C LEU A 176 -5.13 10.33 -21.05
N ALA A 177 -4.86 9.05 -21.33
CA ALA A 177 -5.36 7.94 -20.50
C ALA A 177 -4.86 8.03 -19.06
N ASN A 178 -3.57 8.31 -18.88
CA ASN A 178 -2.95 8.50 -17.56
C ASN A 178 -3.52 9.72 -16.85
N LEU A 179 -3.65 10.86 -17.52
CA LEU A 179 -4.26 12.07 -16.96
C LEU A 179 -5.69 11.81 -16.49
N LEU A 180 -6.53 11.14 -17.29
CA LEU A 180 -7.90 10.80 -16.91
C LEU A 180 -7.92 9.85 -15.70
N GLY A 181 -7.12 8.78 -15.74
CA GLY A 181 -7.01 7.81 -14.65
C GLY A 181 -6.59 8.45 -13.34
N MET A 182 -5.51 9.23 -13.36
CA MET A 182 -5.01 9.98 -12.20
C MET A 182 -6.03 11.00 -11.70
N SER A 183 -6.71 11.74 -12.58
CA SER A 183 -7.68 12.77 -12.19
C SER A 183 -8.92 12.17 -11.51
N ILE A 184 -9.49 11.09 -12.08
CA ILE A 184 -10.63 10.38 -11.49
C ILE A 184 -10.25 9.80 -10.13
N LEU A 185 -9.10 9.15 -10.05
CA LEU A 185 -8.63 8.52 -8.83
C LEU A 185 -8.32 9.55 -7.74
N ALA A 186 -7.55 10.60 -8.06
CA ALA A 186 -7.24 11.70 -7.15
C ALA A 186 -8.52 12.36 -6.64
N TYR A 187 -9.45 12.68 -7.54
CA TYR A 187 -10.71 13.30 -7.16
C TYR A 187 -11.50 12.43 -6.17
N VAL A 188 -11.65 11.13 -6.43
CA VAL A 188 -12.39 10.24 -5.52
C VAL A 188 -11.67 10.10 -4.17
N VAL A 189 -10.34 9.94 -4.17
CA VAL A 189 -9.56 9.85 -2.93
C VAL A 189 -9.69 11.13 -2.11
N PHE A 190 -9.48 12.29 -2.74
CA PHE A 190 -9.55 13.61 -2.10
C PHE A 190 -10.95 13.91 -1.56
N ARG A 191 -12.00 13.62 -2.34
CA ARG A 191 -13.39 13.77 -1.86
C ARG A 191 -13.70 12.85 -0.70
N THR A 192 -13.25 11.59 -0.75
CA THR A 192 -13.46 10.64 0.36
C THR A 192 -12.76 11.12 1.63
N LEU A 193 -11.54 11.66 1.49
CA LEU A 193 -10.79 12.19 2.62
C LEU A 193 -11.45 13.44 3.21
N ALA A 194 -11.89 14.38 2.36
CA ALA A 194 -12.61 15.58 2.81
C ALA A 194 -13.95 15.24 3.50
N GLN A 195 -14.67 14.22 3.01
CA GLN A 195 -15.90 13.74 3.65
C GLN A 195 -15.63 13.13 5.03
N GLU A 196 -14.50 12.43 5.20
CA GLU A 196 -14.14 11.81 6.48
C GLU A 196 -13.82 12.84 7.57
N GLU A 197 -13.29 14.00 7.19
CA GLU A 197 -13.12 15.16 8.08
C GLU A 197 -14.45 15.87 8.42
N ARG A 198 -15.56 15.50 7.76
CA ARG A 198 -16.89 16.13 7.82
C ARG A 198 -17.08 17.37 6.94
N ALA A 199 -16.58 17.34 5.70
CA ALA A 199 -17.03 18.30 4.68
C ALA A 199 -18.55 18.18 4.43
N GLY A 200 -19.24 19.32 4.29
CA GLY A 200 -20.68 19.37 4.04
C GLY A 200 -21.10 18.78 2.69
N PRO A 201 -22.41 18.59 2.45
CA PRO A 201 -22.91 18.18 1.15
C PRO A 201 -22.57 19.23 0.09
N ILE A 202 -22.24 18.79 -1.13
CA ILE A 202 -21.89 19.68 -2.25
C ILE A 202 -22.85 19.50 -3.42
N SER A 203 -23.01 20.56 -4.21
CA SER A 203 -23.84 20.57 -5.42
C SER A 203 -23.15 19.89 -6.61
N SER A 204 -23.92 19.51 -7.64
CA SER A 204 -23.37 18.93 -8.88
C SER A 204 -22.40 19.86 -9.61
N GLY A 205 -22.62 21.18 -9.55
CA GLY A 205 -21.71 22.17 -10.13
C GLY A 205 -20.35 22.22 -9.41
N GLN A 206 -20.36 22.13 -8.08
CA GLN A 206 -19.14 22.03 -7.27
C GLN A 206 -18.40 20.70 -7.52
N HIS A 207 -19.14 19.60 -7.76
CA HIS A 207 -18.54 18.33 -8.16
C HIS A 207 -17.72 18.47 -9.45
N LEU A 208 -18.33 19.06 -10.49
CA LEU A 208 -17.69 19.27 -11.79
C LEU A 208 -16.49 20.21 -11.69
N MET A 209 -16.66 21.36 -11.03
CA MET A 209 -15.57 22.33 -10.88
C MET A 209 -14.39 21.76 -10.10
N GLY A 210 -14.66 21.06 -8.99
CA GLY A 210 -13.61 20.40 -8.22
C GLY A 210 -12.86 19.32 -9.02
N PHE A 211 -13.57 18.57 -9.87
CA PHE A 211 -12.92 17.60 -10.76
C PHE A 211 -12.01 18.31 -11.77
N LEU A 212 -12.48 19.35 -12.45
CA LEU A 212 -11.69 20.11 -13.43
C LEU A 212 -10.42 20.70 -12.79
N GLN A 213 -10.52 21.24 -11.57
CA GLN A 213 -9.36 21.79 -10.86
C GLN A 213 -8.34 20.72 -10.49
N VAL A 214 -8.80 19.56 -10.01
CA VAL A 214 -7.93 18.40 -9.74
C VAL A 214 -7.25 17.93 -11.03
N THR A 215 -7.97 17.91 -12.16
CA THR A 215 -7.41 17.54 -13.46
C THR A 215 -6.27 18.47 -13.88
N VAL A 216 -6.41 19.79 -13.67
CA VAL A 216 -5.33 20.74 -13.95
C VAL A 216 -4.09 20.44 -13.09
N ALA A 217 -4.29 20.10 -11.81
CA ALA A 217 -3.19 19.73 -10.93
C ALA A 217 -2.53 18.40 -11.34
N MET A 218 -3.32 17.40 -11.73
CA MET A 218 -2.81 16.11 -12.20
C MET A 218 -2.10 16.22 -13.56
N ALA A 219 -2.44 17.20 -14.39
CA ALA A 219 -1.65 17.51 -15.59
C ALA A 219 -0.22 17.93 -15.22
N GLY A 220 -0.02 18.61 -14.09
CA GLY A 220 1.31 18.89 -13.56
C GLY A 220 2.11 17.62 -13.20
N LEU A 221 1.44 16.59 -12.66
CA LEU A 221 2.07 15.29 -12.41
C LEU A 221 2.37 14.54 -13.71
N GLU A 222 1.45 14.56 -14.67
CA GLU A 222 1.63 13.96 -16.00
C GLU A 222 2.83 14.58 -16.73
N LEU A 223 3.00 15.90 -16.66
CA LEU A 223 4.17 16.58 -17.23
C LEU A 223 5.50 16.09 -16.64
N LEU A 224 5.54 15.73 -15.35
CA LEU A 224 6.73 15.13 -14.74
C LEU A 224 6.98 13.73 -15.29
N LEU A 225 5.93 12.92 -15.45
CA LEU A 225 6.05 11.56 -16.00
C LEU A 225 6.41 11.54 -17.48
N TRP A 226 5.98 12.55 -18.24
CA TRP A 226 6.31 12.71 -19.65
C TRP A 226 7.81 12.97 -19.87
N THR A 227 8.57 13.38 -18.85
CA THR A 227 10.04 13.49 -19.00
C THR A 227 10.68 12.13 -19.35
N ASN A 228 10.11 11.03 -18.85
CA ASN A 228 10.44 9.63 -19.18
C ASN A 228 11.93 9.33 -19.45
N ASP A 229 12.79 9.71 -18.52
CA ASP A 229 14.25 9.59 -18.63
C ASP A 229 14.86 9.16 -17.28
N TRP A 230 16.16 8.88 -17.23
CA TRP A 230 16.87 8.40 -16.04
C TRP A 230 16.73 9.34 -14.83
N TYR A 231 16.52 10.64 -15.08
CA TYR A 231 16.35 11.64 -14.03
C TYR A 231 14.91 11.76 -13.52
N THR A 232 13.91 11.20 -14.20
CA THR A 232 12.48 11.29 -13.84
C THR A 232 12.19 10.80 -12.41
N PRO A 233 12.75 9.68 -11.91
CA PRO A 233 12.54 9.25 -10.53
C PRO A 233 13.00 10.28 -9.49
N PHE A 234 14.09 11.01 -9.77
CA PHE A 234 14.60 12.05 -8.88
C PHE A 234 13.72 13.30 -8.90
N LEU A 235 13.19 13.66 -10.08
CA LEU A 235 12.19 14.72 -10.20
C LEU A 235 10.91 14.38 -9.43
N LEU A 236 10.42 13.14 -9.57
CA LEU A 236 9.26 12.68 -8.81
C LEU A 236 9.53 12.78 -7.30
N LEU A 237 10.67 12.29 -6.81
CA LEU A 237 11.00 12.37 -5.39
C LEU A 237 11.00 13.82 -4.85
N GLY A 238 11.49 14.78 -5.63
CA GLY A 238 11.56 16.19 -5.22
C GLY A 238 10.26 16.99 -5.39
N ILE A 239 9.44 16.67 -6.40
CA ILE A 239 8.40 17.57 -6.91
C ILE A 239 6.99 16.95 -6.83
N ILE A 240 6.84 15.63 -6.70
CA ILE A 240 5.53 14.93 -6.74
C ILE A 240 4.52 15.46 -5.72
N ALA A 241 4.99 15.97 -4.58
CA ALA A 241 4.14 16.54 -3.54
C ALA A 241 3.36 17.78 -4.02
N ILE A 242 3.93 18.56 -4.94
CA ILE A 242 3.35 19.83 -5.42
C ILE A 242 2.01 19.60 -6.14
N PRO A 243 1.93 18.81 -7.23
CA PRO A 243 0.65 18.59 -7.92
C PRO A 243 -0.38 17.89 -7.04
N ILE A 244 0.05 17.03 -6.11
CA ILE A 244 -0.87 16.33 -5.18
C ILE A 244 -1.47 17.32 -4.16
N LEU A 245 -0.64 18.13 -3.51
CA LEU A 245 -1.12 19.15 -2.56
C LEU A 245 -1.90 20.26 -3.26
N TRP A 246 -1.53 20.61 -4.49
CA TRP A 246 -2.26 21.53 -5.33
C TRP A 246 -3.70 21.03 -5.59
N GLY A 247 -3.85 19.80 -6.09
CA GLY A 247 -5.18 19.23 -6.36
C GLY A 247 -6.02 19.05 -5.10
N TYR A 248 -5.40 18.70 -3.97
CA TYR A 248 -6.13 18.60 -2.71
C TYR A 248 -6.58 19.97 -2.18
N ALA A 249 -5.70 20.97 -2.22
CA ALA A 249 -6.00 22.33 -1.76
C ALA A 249 -7.10 22.99 -2.61
N SER A 250 -7.08 22.83 -3.94
CA SER A 250 -8.13 23.39 -4.81
C SER A 250 -9.51 22.83 -4.44
N LEU A 251 -9.56 21.52 -4.17
CA LEU A 251 -10.79 20.82 -3.83
C LEU A 251 -11.27 21.12 -2.40
N ARG A 252 -10.34 21.26 -1.44
CA ARG A 252 -10.68 21.44 -0.02
C ARG A 252 -11.01 22.88 0.33
N GLU A 253 -10.34 23.84 -0.30
CA GLU A 253 -10.52 25.29 -0.07
C GLU A 253 -11.50 25.92 -1.07
N GLU A 254 -12.05 25.15 -2.02
CA GLU A 254 -12.95 25.63 -3.09
C GLU A 254 -12.35 26.81 -3.88
N SER A 255 -11.03 26.83 -4.03
CA SER A 255 -10.28 27.90 -4.66
C SER A 255 -9.90 27.54 -6.10
N ASN A 256 -9.63 28.55 -6.94
CA ASN A 256 -9.25 28.29 -8.33
C ASN A 256 -7.87 27.62 -8.40
N ALA A 257 -7.57 26.96 -9.52
CA ALA A 257 -6.34 26.18 -9.67
C ALA A 257 -5.07 27.04 -9.47
N VAL A 258 -5.05 28.30 -9.93
CA VAL A 258 -3.87 29.17 -9.79
C VAL A 258 -3.63 29.55 -8.33
N THR A 259 -4.68 29.89 -7.58
CA THR A 259 -4.59 30.18 -6.14
C THR A 259 -4.16 28.96 -5.35
N ALA A 260 -4.70 27.78 -5.70
CA ALA A 260 -4.36 26.52 -5.04
C ALA A 260 -2.91 26.08 -5.32
N PHE A 261 -2.36 26.42 -6.49
CA PHE A 261 -0.95 26.17 -6.81
C PHE A 261 -0.02 26.96 -5.87
N GLY A 262 -0.23 28.28 -5.77
CA GLY A 262 0.53 29.13 -4.84
C GLY A 262 0.36 28.69 -3.38
N ARG A 263 -0.85 28.23 -3.02
CA ARG A 263 -1.14 27.64 -1.72
C ARG A 263 -0.31 26.40 -1.42
N ALA A 264 -0.24 25.45 -2.36
CA ALA A 264 0.56 24.23 -2.21
C ALA A 264 2.05 24.54 -2.00
N PHE A 265 2.62 25.44 -2.80
CA PHE A 265 4.00 25.91 -2.63
C PHE A 265 4.24 26.50 -1.24
N ALA A 266 3.32 27.34 -0.79
CA ALA A 266 3.47 28.04 0.47
C ALA A 266 3.28 27.11 1.69
N LEU A 267 2.48 26.03 1.57
CA LEU A 267 2.39 24.97 2.58
C LEU A 267 3.67 24.12 2.62
N ILE A 268 4.18 23.70 1.46
CA ILE A 268 5.42 22.92 1.36
C ILE A 268 6.62 23.71 1.89
N GLY A 269 6.70 25.02 1.61
CA GLY A 269 7.83 25.85 2.03
C GLY A 269 8.08 25.85 3.54
N GLN A 270 7.03 25.78 4.36
CA GLN A 270 7.16 25.69 5.83
C GLN A 270 7.39 24.26 6.34
N GLY A 271 6.93 23.24 5.59
CA GLY A 271 7.04 21.83 5.97
C GLY A 271 7.82 20.98 4.97
N TYR A 272 8.91 21.51 4.41
CA TYR A 272 9.64 20.83 3.34
C TYR A 272 10.20 19.47 3.80
N SER A 273 10.70 19.40 5.04
CA SER A 273 11.33 18.20 5.59
C SER A 273 10.32 17.06 5.83
N ILE A 274 9.15 17.39 6.39
CA ILE A 274 8.07 16.41 6.56
C ILE A 274 7.48 15.99 5.22
N THR A 275 7.35 16.91 4.28
CA THR A 275 6.88 16.62 2.91
C THR A 275 7.82 15.65 2.22
N PHE A 276 9.11 15.98 2.16
CA PHE A 276 10.13 15.14 1.54
C PHE A 276 10.23 13.77 2.21
N SER A 277 10.30 13.72 3.55
CA SER A 277 10.42 12.44 4.27
C SER A 277 9.19 11.56 4.11
N LEU A 278 7.97 12.12 4.10
CA LEU A 278 6.75 11.35 3.84
C LEU A 278 6.75 10.76 2.43
N PHE A 279 6.98 11.58 1.41
CA PHE A 279 6.96 11.11 0.02
C PHE A 279 8.12 10.16 -0.28
N ALA A 280 9.29 10.32 0.34
CA ALA A 280 10.37 9.34 0.26
C ALA A 280 9.95 7.96 0.81
N ILE A 281 9.33 7.92 1.99
CA ILE A 281 8.83 6.67 2.58
C ILE A 281 7.75 6.04 1.67
N LEU A 282 6.80 6.85 1.17
CA LEU A 282 5.74 6.37 0.29
C LEU A 282 6.29 5.86 -1.06
N MET A 283 7.31 6.52 -1.62
CA MET A 283 7.96 6.09 -2.86
C MET A 283 8.74 4.78 -2.66
N VAL A 284 9.43 4.60 -1.52
CA VAL A 284 10.07 3.32 -1.20
C VAL A 284 9.03 2.20 -1.09
N VAL A 285 7.90 2.45 -0.43
CA VAL A 285 6.81 1.46 -0.36
C VAL A 285 6.20 1.21 -1.73
N ALA A 286 5.97 2.25 -2.54
CA ALA A 286 5.47 2.11 -3.90
C ALA A 286 6.38 1.23 -4.75
N PHE A 287 7.69 1.46 -4.70
CA PHE A 287 8.71 0.64 -5.36
C PHE A 287 8.63 -0.82 -4.90
N LEU A 288 8.56 -1.07 -3.60
CA LEU A 288 8.49 -2.44 -3.06
C LEU A 288 7.19 -3.15 -3.46
N VAL A 289 6.05 -2.44 -3.37
CA VAL A 289 4.73 -2.97 -3.76
C VAL A 289 4.70 -3.29 -5.24
N PHE A 290 5.21 -2.39 -6.09
CA PHE A 290 5.29 -2.62 -7.53
C PHE A 290 6.09 -3.86 -7.86
N ASN A 291 7.32 -3.99 -7.32
CA ASN A 291 8.19 -5.12 -7.58
C ASN A 291 7.65 -6.45 -7.05
N LEU A 292 7.07 -6.44 -5.84
CA LEU A 292 6.47 -7.63 -5.26
C LEU A 292 5.26 -8.09 -6.09
N ALA A 293 4.41 -7.15 -6.50
CA ALA A 293 3.22 -7.46 -7.28
C ALA A 293 3.59 -7.90 -8.70
N ASP A 294 4.50 -7.21 -9.38
CA ASP A 294 4.97 -7.55 -10.74
C ASP A 294 5.57 -8.96 -10.78
N SER A 295 6.54 -9.25 -9.91
CA SER A 295 7.17 -10.58 -9.86
C SER A 295 6.19 -11.69 -9.46
N ALA A 296 5.40 -11.51 -8.40
CA ALA A 296 4.49 -12.55 -7.93
C ALA A 296 3.36 -12.82 -8.92
N LEU A 297 2.82 -11.77 -9.56
CA LEU A 297 1.69 -11.90 -10.47
C LEU A 297 2.12 -12.37 -11.85
N ALA A 298 3.29 -11.95 -12.36
CA ALA A 298 3.79 -12.43 -13.65
C ALA A 298 4.05 -13.95 -13.62
N TRP A 299 4.73 -14.45 -12.60
CA TRP A 299 4.97 -15.89 -12.44
C TRP A 299 3.67 -16.68 -12.25
N PHE A 300 2.79 -16.22 -11.35
CA PHE A 300 1.49 -16.88 -11.13
C PHE A 300 0.63 -16.90 -12.40
N TYR A 301 0.64 -15.81 -13.18
CA TYR A 301 -0.10 -15.70 -14.43
C TYR A 301 0.42 -16.67 -15.49
N LEU A 302 1.73 -16.69 -15.73
CA LEU A 302 2.33 -17.56 -16.74
C LEU A 302 2.04 -19.04 -16.43
N ASP A 303 2.17 -19.44 -15.17
CA ASP A 303 1.88 -20.83 -14.76
C ASP A 303 0.39 -21.17 -14.91
N LEU A 304 -0.52 -20.30 -14.46
CA LEU A 304 -1.95 -20.57 -14.51
C LEU A 304 -2.47 -20.61 -15.94
N VAL A 305 -2.09 -19.63 -16.77
CA VAL A 305 -2.62 -19.53 -18.13
C VAL A 305 -2.05 -20.62 -19.02
N THR A 306 -0.76 -20.92 -18.94
CA THR A 306 -0.18 -22.04 -19.70
C THR A 306 -0.77 -23.39 -19.27
N TRP A 307 -1.15 -23.52 -17.99
CA TRP A 307 -1.79 -24.73 -17.49
C TRP A 307 -3.24 -24.89 -17.96
N VAL A 308 -4.01 -23.80 -18.04
CA VAL A 308 -5.44 -23.83 -18.38
C VAL A 308 -5.67 -23.74 -19.90
N VAL A 309 -4.83 -22.99 -20.61
CA VAL A 309 -5.09 -22.55 -21.98
C VAL A 309 -3.93 -22.96 -22.90
N HIS A 310 -4.24 -23.81 -23.88
CA HIS A 310 -3.27 -24.25 -24.89
C HIS A 310 -3.40 -23.36 -26.13
N LEU A 311 -2.58 -22.31 -26.21
CA LEU A 311 -2.53 -21.38 -27.34
C LEU A 311 -1.25 -21.57 -28.15
N SER A 312 -1.25 -21.09 -29.41
CA SER A 312 0.00 -20.90 -30.14
C SER A 312 0.88 -19.88 -29.44
N GLU A 313 2.19 -19.96 -29.64
CA GLU A 313 3.16 -19.04 -29.05
C GLU A 313 2.80 -17.56 -29.34
N SER A 314 2.41 -17.25 -30.58
CA SER A 314 1.95 -15.91 -30.96
C SER A 314 0.74 -15.44 -30.16
N ALA A 315 -0.29 -16.28 -30.02
CA ALA A 315 -1.50 -15.93 -29.29
C ALA A 315 -1.25 -15.81 -27.78
N MET A 316 -0.30 -16.60 -27.24
CA MET A 316 0.12 -16.49 -25.84
C MET A 316 0.83 -15.17 -25.57
N ASN A 317 1.68 -14.71 -26.50
CA ASN A 317 2.36 -13.41 -26.38
C ASN A 317 1.37 -12.25 -26.40
N GLU A 318 0.39 -12.28 -27.30
CA GLU A 318 -0.67 -11.26 -27.35
C GLU A 318 -1.49 -11.22 -26.05
N LEU A 319 -1.91 -12.38 -25.56
CA LEU A 319 -2.68 -12.49 -24.33
C LEU A 319 -1.87 -11.99 -23.12
N SER A 320 -0.60 -12.38 -23.03
CA SER A 320 0.31 -11.96 -21.96
C SER A 320 0.51 -10.45 -21.95
N ALA A 321 0.73 -9.83 -23.10
CA ALA A 321 0.86 -8.38 -23.19
C ALA A 321 -0.39 -7.65 -22.67
N VAL A 322 -1.60 -8.10 -23.04
CA VAL A 322 -2.85 -7.49 -22.56
C VAL A 322 -3.01 -7.68 -21.04
N VAL A 323 -2.82 -8.90 -20.53
CA VAL A 323 -3.06 -9.18 -19.11
C VAL A 323 -2.02 -8.54 -18.21
N LEU A 324 -0.74 -8.62 -18.58
CA LEU A 324 0.33 -7.99 -17.81
C LEU A 324 0.18 -6.46 -17.83
N THR A 325 -0.18 -5.86 -18.97
CA THR A 325 -0.50 -4.42 -19.01
C THR A 325 -1.63 -4.07 -18.06
N PHE A 326 -2.72 -4.84 -18.06
CA PHE A 326 -3.83 -4.62 -17.14
C PHE A 326 -3.37 -4.68 -15.67
N VAL A 327 -2.59 -5.70 -15.31
CA VAL A 327 -2.10 -5.90 -13.95
C VAL A 327 -1.16 -4.76 -13.54
N THR A 328 -0.19 -4.42 -14.37
CA THR A 328 0.77 -3.34 -14.11
C THR A 328 0.06 -2.01 -13.91
N ILE A 329 -0.88 -1.67 -14.80
CA ILE A 329 -1.63 -0.42 -14.70
C ILE A 329 -2.54 -0.41 -13.47
N PHE A 330 -3.18 -1.53 -13.14
CA PHE A 330 -3.98 -1.64 -11.92
C PHE A 330 -3.14 -1.40 -10.66
N ILE A 331 -1.93 -1.98 -10.59
CA ILE A 331 -0.99 -1.77 -9.48
C ILE A 331 -0.55 -0.30 -9.42
N LEU A 332 -0.22 0.31 -10.56
CA LEU A 332 0.15 1.74 -10.61
C LEU A 332 -0.98 2.64 -10.11
N HIS A 333 -2.23 2.36 -10.48
CA HIS A 333 -3.38 3.10 -9.95
C HIS A 333 -3.55 2.89 -8.43
N LEU A 334 -3.34 1.68 -7.90
CA LEU A 334 -3.36 1.45 -6.45
C LEU A 334 -2.24 2.22 -5.73
N ILE A 335 -1.07 2.37 -6.35
CA ILE A 335 0.05 3.17 -5.85
C ILE A 335 -0.30 4.67 -5.88
N TYR A 336 -0.87 5.18 -6.98
CA TYR A 336 -1.32 6.57 -7.07
C TYR A 336 -2.32 6.92 -5.99
N ALA A 337 -3.28 6.02 -5.71
CA ALA A 337 -4.21 6.23 -4.61
C ALA A 337 -3.47 6.41 -3.27
N MET A 338 -2.43 5.61 -3.01
CA MET A 338 -1.60 5.72 -1.79
C MET A 338 -0.89 7.07 -1.69
N LEU A 339 -0.31 7.54 -2.80
CA LEU A 339 0.36 8.84 -2.86
C LEU A 339 -0.62 10.00 -2.67
N PHE A 340 -1.81 9.93 -3.27
CA PHE A 340 -2.88 10.92 -3.09
C PHE A 340 -3.38 10.96 -1.65
N MET A 341 -3.58 9.81 -1.00
CA MET A 341 -3.91 9.75 0.42
C MET A 341 -2.81 10.41 1.27
N GLY A 342 -1.54 10.13 0.97
CA GLY A 342 -0.40 10.73 1.66
C GLY A 342 -0.40 12.25 1.58
N GLY A 343 -0.55 12.82 0.38
CA GLY A 343 -0.61 14.26 0.19
C GLY A 343 -1.84 14.91 0.83
N GLY A 344 -3.01 14.26 0.73
CA GLY A 344 -4.23 14.75 1.38
C GLY A 344 -4.13 14.79 2.91
N LEU A 345 -3.55 13.76 3.54
CA LEU A 345 -3.32 13.75 4.98
C LEU A 345 -2.24 14.74 5.41
N LEU A 346 -1.17 14.87 4.61
CA LEU A 346 -0.10 15.84 4.81
C LEU A 346 -0.64 17.28 4.82
N TYR A 347 -1.58 17.60 3.93
CA TYR A 347 -2.19 18.93 3.87
C TYR A 347 -2.69 19.41 5.23
N TYR A 348 -3.38 18.56 6.00
CA TYR A 348 -3.89 18.92 7.32
C TYR A 348 -2.77 19.26 8.30
N THR A 349 -1.69 18.50 8.28
CA THR A 349 -0.51 18.75 9.13
C THR A 349 0.18 20.06 8.74
N LEU A 350 0.36 20.31 7.44
CA LEU A 350 0.98 21.54 6.94
C LEU A 350 0.12 22.78 7.24
N ARG A 351 -1.20 22.66 7.07
CA ARG A 351 -2.15 23.71 7.39
C ARG A 351 -2.18 24.01 8.88
N GLU A 352 -2.21 22.97 9.72
CA GLU A 352 -2.17 23.15 11.18
C GLU A 352 -0.86 23.80 11.64
N ALA A 353 0.28 23.39 11.08
CA ALA A 353 1.57 23.99 11.40
C ALA A 353 1.67 25.48 11.01
N ARG A 354 1.00 25.88 9.92
CA ARG A 354 1.06 27.25 9.39
C ARG A 354 0.03 28.20 9.98
N GLU A 355 -1.20 27.74 10.13
CA GLU A 355 -2.36 28.58 10.44
C GLU A 355 -2.92 28.31 11.84
N ALA A 356 -2.57 27.17 12.44
CA ALA A 356 -3.05 26.73 13.75
C ALA A 356 -4.58 26.86 13.95
N PRO A 357 -5.44 26.48 12.97
CA PRO A 357 -6.89 26.64 13.09
C PRO A 357 -7.45 25.86 14.28
N ALA A 358 -6.97 24.65 14.55
CA ALA A 358 -7.45 23.87 15.69
C ALA A 358 -7.00 24.47 17.02
N LEU A 359 -5.80 25.07 17.07
CA LEU A 359 -5.36 25.83 18.25
C LEU A 359 -6.26 27.04 18.49
N MET A 360 -6.61 27.78 17.44
CA MET A 360 -7.46 28.97 17.53
C MET A 360 -8.87 28.61 18.01
N GLU A 361 -9.47 27.55 17.46
CA GLU A 361 -10.77 27.02 17.90
C GLU A 361 -10.73 26.58 19.37
N ARG A 362 -9.64 25.94 19.82
CA ARG A 362 -9.45 25.60 21.23
C ARG A 362 -9.36 26.83 22.12
N ILE A 363 -8.67 27.89 21.67
CA ILE A 363 -8.56 29.15 22.41
C ILE A 363 -9.93 29.82 22.54
N GLU A 364 -10.74 29.86 21.48
CA GLU A 364 -12.11 30.38 21.53
C GLU A 364 -13.01 29.56 22.47
N GLY A 365 -12.81 28.24 22.53
CA GLY A 365 -13.49 27.34 23.47
C GLY A 365 -13.06 27.49 24.93
N ILE A 366 -11.88 28.07 25.20
CA ILE A 366 -11.49 28.47 26.55
C ILE A 366 -12.31 29.71 26.90
N LYS A 367 -13.52 29.52 27.43
CA LYS A 367 -14.23 30.57 28.16
C LYS A 367 -13.23 31.16 29.16
N LEU A 368 -12.80 32.40 28.93
CA LEU A 368 -12.05 33.19 29.90
C LEU A 368 -12.91 33.23 31.17
N ARG A 369 -12.63 32.33 32.12
CA ARG A 369 -13.15 32.42 33.48
C ARG A 369 -12.65 33.75 34.03
N ARG A 370 -13.49 34.78 33.95
CA ARG A 370 -13.23 36.08 34.57
C ARG A 370 -13.28 35.87 36.08
N SER A 371 -12.15 35.52 36.67
CA SER A 371 -11.96 35.61 38.13
C SER A 371 -11.78 37.09 38.47
N ILE A 372 -12.79 37.69 39.11
CA ILE A 372 -12.61 38.95 39.84
C ILE A 372 -12.44 38.56 41.31
N LYS A 373 -11.27 38.84 41.88
CA LYS A 373 -10.95 38.59 43.30
C LYS A 373 -11.15 37.12 43.77
N GLY A 374 -10.82 36.13 42.93
CA GLY A 374 -10.74 34.73 43.36
C GLY A 374 -12.08 34.00 43.49
N LEU A 375 -13.17 34.55 42.94
CA LEU A 375 -14.46 33.86 42.84
C LEU A 375 -14.83 33.66 41.36
N GLU A 376 -15.28 32.45 41.03
CA GLU A 376 -15.80 32.13 39.69
C GLU A 376 -17.14 32.85 39.50
N GLN A 377 -17.27 33.65 38.43
CA GLN A 377 -18.58 34.11 37.96
C GLN A 377 -19.27 32.95 37.23
N GLU A 378 -20.49 32.60 37.67
CA GLU A 378 -21.39 31.69 36.95
C GLU A 378 -21.77 32.22 35.56
#